data_AF-A0A2W4LB54-F1
#
_entry.id   AF-A0A2W4LB54-F1
#
_cell.length_a   1.000
_cell.length_b   1.000
_cell.length_c   1.000
_cell.angle_alpha   90.00
_cell.angle_beta   90.00
_cell.angle_gamma   90.00
#
_symmetry.space_group_name_H-M   'P 1'
#
loop_
_entity.id
_entity.type
_entity.pdbx_description
1 polymer ?
#
loop_
_entity_poly.entity_id
_entity_poly.type
_entity_poly.pdbx_seq_one_letter_code
_entity_poly.pdbx_strand_id
1 'polypeptide(L)' 'MFFFNASGFQPGEEVQIAIIASDGQQTGAEPVKADQSGSLRYAGLFYASPRDTPLGLYRMVAYGTTSNRTSTAYFVLTP' A
#
# COMPACT_ATOMS: atom_id res chain seq x y z
N MET A 1 -0.79 1.88 13.89
CA MET A 1 -0.91 0.92 12.77
C MET A 1 -1.87 1.49 11.76
N PHE A 2 -1.53 1.45 10.47
CA PHE A 2 -2.36 1.95 9.39
C PHE A 2 -2.79 0.78 8.51
N PHE A 3 -4.10 0.59 8.31
CA PHE A 3 -4.63 -0.45 7.44
C PHE A 3 -4.96 0.12 6.07
N PHE A 4 -4.70 -0.66 5.04
CA PHE A 4 -4.92 -0.25 3.67
C PHE A 4 -5.71 -1.30 2.91
N ASN A 5 -6.69 -0.83 2.14
CA ASN A 5 -7.43 -1.64 1.19
C ASN A 5 -7.57 -0.83 -0.11
N ALA A 6 -7.53 -1.53 -1.23
CA ALA A 6 -7.70 -0.96 -2.56
C ALA A 6 -8.48 -1.92 -3.45
N SER A 7 -9.12 -1.38 -4.47
CA SER A 7 -9.93 -2.15 -5.41
C SER A 7 -9.87 -1.55 -6.80
N GLY A 8 -10.32 -2.33 -7.79
CA GLY A 8 -10.32 -1.95 -9.19
C GLY A 8 -9.20 -2.61 -9.98
N PHE A 9 -8.47 -3.58 -9.42
CA PHE A 9 -7.51 -4.37 -10.17
C PHE A 9 -8.23 -5.47 -10.98
N GLN A 10 -7.51 -6.17 -11.86
CA GLN A 10 -8.03 -7.39 -12.46
C GLN A 10 -8.02 -8.55 -11.45
N PRO A 11 -8.99 -9.47 -11.51
CA PRO A 11 -8.97 -10.67 -10.70
C PRO A 11 -7.66 -11.46 -10.83
N GLY A 12 -7.01 -11.77 -9.70
CA GLY A 12 -5.74 -12.52 -9.67
C GLY A 12 -4.50 -11.73 -10.08
N GLU A 13 -4.63 -10.44 -10.39
CA GLU A 13 -3.53 -9.56 -10.76
C GLU A 13 -2.53 -9.40 -9.62
N GLU A 14 -1.23 -9.41 -9.95
CA GLU A 14 -0.18 -9.01 -9.02
C GLU A 14 -0.15 -7.49 -8.85
N VAL A 15 -0.22 -7.06 -7.59
CA VAL A 15 -0.26 -5.66 -7.18
C VAL A 15 0.97 -5.37 -6.32
N GLN A 16 1.81 -4.47 -6.83
CA GLN A 16 3.03 -4.01 -6.20
C GLN A 16 2.71 -2.99 -5.11
N ILE A 17 3.30 -3.13 -3.92
CA ILE A 17 3.04 -2.28 -2.76
C ILE A 17 4.29 -1.50 -2.37
N ALA A 18 4.14 -0.18 -2.21
CA ALA A 18 5.19 0.71 -1.72
C ALA A 18 4.67 1.64 -0.63
N ILE A 19 5.45 1.84 0.42
CA ILE A 19 5.24 2.87 1.44
C ILE A 19 6.31 3.93 1.25
N ILE A 20 5.93 5.19 1.12
CA ILE A 20 6.82 6.29 0.78
C ILE A 20 6.64 7.39 1.83
N ALA A 21 7.72 7.70 2.55
CA ALA A 21 7.79 8.81 3.49
C ALA A 21 7.92 10.15 2.76
N SER A 22 7.65 11.26 3.47
CA SER A 22 7.69 12.61 2.90
C SER A 22 9.08 13.07 2.45
N ASP A 23 10.14 12.46 2.99
CA ASP A 23 11.53 12.68 2.58
C ASP A 23 11.91 11.85 1.33
N GLY A 24 10.97 11.05 0.80
CA GLY A 24 11.17 10.19 -0.37
C GLY A 24 11.68 8.79 -0.04
N GLN A 25 11.97 8.46 1.22
CA GLN A 25 12.37 7.11 1.60
C GLN A 25 11.23 6.12 1.29
N GLN A 26 11.58 5.04 0.60
CA GLN A 26 10.63 4.01 0.19
C GLN A 26 10.92 2.70 0.89
N THR A 27 9.88 2.08 1.42
CA THR A 27 9.88 0.69 1.87
C THR A 27 8.91 -0.10 0.99
N GLY A 28 9.43 -1.08 0.27
CA GLY A 28 8.60 -2.04 -0.47
C GLY A 28 8.01 -3.07 0.47
N ALA A 29 6.86 -3.62 0.10
CA ALA A 29 6.33 -4.86 0.68
C ALA A 29 6.29 -5.94 -0.40
N GLU A 30 6.10 -7.20 0.00
CA GLU A 30 5.87 -8.27 -0.96
C GLU A 30 4.62 -7.95 -1.80
N PRO A 31 4.65 -8.22 -3.12
CA PRO A 31 3.47 -8.07 -3.96
C PRO A 31 2.34 -8.96 -3.46
N VAL A 32 1.11 -8.47 -3.60
CA VAL A 32 -0.10 -9.24 -3.26
C VAL A 32 -0.94 -9.49 -4.49
N LYS A 33 -1.81 -10.50 -4.44
CA LYS A 33 -2.77 -10.76 -5.51
C LYS A 33 -4.13 -10.14 -5.19
N ALA A 34 -4.73 -9.51 -6.19
CA ALA A 34 -6.13 -9.10 -6.12
C ALA A 34 -7.04 -10.33 -6.07
N ASP A 35 -8.08 -10.26 -5.25
CA ASP A 35 -9.12 -11.28 -5.14
C ASP A 35 -9.98 -11.35 -6.42
N GLN A 36 -10.94 -12.28 -6.44
CA GLN A 36 -11.83 -12.48 -7.60
C GLN A 36 -12.70 -11.27 -7.96
N SER A 37 -12.82 -10.29 -7.04
CA SER A 37 -13.52 -9.02 -7.27
C SER A 37 -12.58 -7.88 -7.67
N GLY A 38 -11.27 -8.15 -7.85
CA GLY A 38 -10.28 -7.12 -8.13
C GLY A 38 -9.92 -6.27 -6.93
N SER A 39 -10.06 -6.81 -5.71
CA SER A 39 -9.84 -6.11 -4.44
C SER A 39 -8.67 -6.70 -3.63
N LEU A 40 -8.09 -5.88 -2.76
CA LEU A 40 -7.05 -6.27 -1.79
C LEU A 40 -7.61 -6.48 -0.38
N ARG A 41 -8.94 -6.57 -0.22
CA ARG A 41 -9.61 -6.61 1.09
C ARG A 41 -9.10 -7.73 1.99
N TYR A 42 -8.77 -8.88 1.41
CA TYR A 42 -8.30 -10.06 2.14
C TYR A 42 -6.78 -10.18 2.19
N ALA A 43 -6.04 -9.24 1.59
CA ALA A 43 -4.58 -9.24 1.59
C ALA A 43 -4.00 -8.81 2.96
N GLY A 44 -4.81 -8.22 3.84
CA GLY A 44 -4.38 -7.85 5.19
C GLY A 44 -3.25 -6.83 5.20
N LEU A 45 -3.23 -5.90 4.24
CA LEU A 45 -2.17 -4.90 4.13
C LEU A 45 -2.24 -3.90 5.28
N PHE A 46 -1.14 -3.80 6.03
CA PHE A 46 -0.97 -2.78 7.06
C PHE A 46 0.46 -2.27 7.10
N TYR A 47 0.61 -1.06 7.62
CA TYR A 47 1.89 -0.52 8.04
C TYR A 47 1.92 -0.38 9.56
N ALA A 48 2.85 -1.09 10.19
CA ALA A 48 3.20 -0.93 11.58
C ALA A 48 4.53 -0.17 11.64
N SER A 49 4.48 1.11 12.03
CA SER A 49 5.66 1.96 12.15
C SER A 49 6.62 1.41 13.22
N PRO A 50 7.85 1.03 12.86
CA PRO A 50 8.89 0.71 13.84
C PRO A 50 9.13 1.85 14.84
N ARG A 51 9.74 1.50 15.98
CA ARG A 51 10.33 2.51 16.87
C ARG A 51 11.34 3.32 16.05
N ASP A 52 11.29 4.65 16.15
CA ASP A 52 12.15 5.59 15.42
C ASP A 52 11.81 5.80 13.93
N THR A 53 10.63 5.37 13.48
CA THR A 53 10.10 5.81 12.18
C THR A 53 10.01 7.33 12.15
N PRO A 54 10.51 8.00 11.08
CA PRO A 54 10.35 9.44 10.94
C PRO A 54 8.89 9.88 11.06
N LEU A 55 8.66 10.99 11.76
CA LEU A 55 7.33 11.61 11.79
C LEU A 55 7.07 12.33 10.47
N GLY A 56 5.81 12.50 10.11
CA GLY A 56 5.41 13.24 8.90
C GLY A 56 4.39 12.53 8.03
N LEU A 57 4.27 13.01 6.79
CA LEU A 57 3.33 12.48 5.82
C LEU A 57 3.91 11.24 5.14
N TYR A 58 3.08 10.22 5.02
CA TYR A 58 3.36 8.98 4.32
C TYR A 58 2.28 8.74 3.26
N ARG A 59 2.66 8.03 2.20
CA ARG A 59 1.71 7.43 1.26
C ARG A 59 1.98 5.95 1.08
N MET A 60 0.93 5.15 1.07
CA MET A 60 0.95 3.76 0.62
C MET A 60 0.39 3.70 -0.79
N VAL A 61 1.14 3.09 -1.71
CA VAL A 61 0.82 3.01 -3.14
C VAL A 61 0.66 1.54 -3.50
N ALA A 62 -0.46 1.23 -4.15
CA ALA A 62 -0.71 -0.07 -4.80
C ALA A 62 -0.76 0.12 -6.31
N TYR A 63 0.14 -0.56 -7.02
CA TYR A 63 0.25 -0.52 -8.47
C TYR A 63 -0.07 -1.88 -9.09
N GLY A 64 -1.13 -1.94 -9.89
CA GLY A 64 -1.51 -3.13 -10.64
C GLY A 64 -0.64 -3.32 -11.87
N THR A 65 0.01 -4.47 -11.98
CA THR A 65 0.93 -4.81 -13.08
C THR A 65 0.26 -5.12 -14.42
N THR A 66 -1.04 -5.42 -14.42
CA THR A 66 -1.82 -5.79 -15.62
C THR A 66 -2.85 -4.72 -15.97
N SER A 67 -3.59 -4.20 -14.99
CA SER A 67 -4.57 -3.14 -15.14
C SER A 67 -3.94 -1.75 -15.30
N ASN A 68 -2.66 -1.59 -14.93
CA ASN A 68 -1.94 -0.31 -14.80
C ASN A 68 -2.66 0.69 -13.89
N ARG A 69 -3.53 0.22 -12.98
CA ARG A 69 -4.25 1.08 -12.03
C ARG A 69 -3.40 1.32 -10.81
N THR A 70 -3.46 2.55 -10.31
CA THR A 70 -2.79 2.96 -9.08
C THR A 70 -3.83 3.37 -8.05
N SER A 71 -3.72 2.83 -6.85
CA SER A 71 -4.42 3.33 -5.66
C SER A 71 -3.41 3.92 -4.69
N THR A 72 -3.74 5.05 -4.07
CA THR A 72 -2.86 5.71 -3.13
C THR A 72 -3.66 6.13 -1.90
N ALA A 73 -3.18 5.75 -0.73
CA ALA A 73 -3.67 6.26 0.54
C ALA A 73 -2.59 7.08 1.23
N TYR A 74 -3.01 8.13 1.94
CA TYR A 74 -2.13 9.01 2.70
C TYR A 74 -2.41 8.84 4.19
N PHE A 75 -1.36 8.88 5.00
CA PHE A 75 -1.48 8.89 6.46
C PHE A 75 -0.34 9.72 7.07
N VAL A 76 -0.55 10.23 8.29
CA VAL A 76 0.43 11.06 8.98
C VAL A 76 0.86 10.35 10.26
N LEU A 77 2.16 10.30 10.51
CA LEU A 77 2.73 9.92 11.79
C LEU A 77 3.01 11.19 12.60
N THR A 78 2.42 11.28 13.78
CA THR A 78 2.61 12.36 14.75
C THR A 78 3.20 11.79 16.05
N PRO A 79 3.74 12.64 16.95
CA PRO A 79 4.14 12.21 18.29
C PRO A 79 3.02 11.50 19.05
#